data_AF-A0A942UV55-F1
#
_entry.id   AF-A0A942UV55-F1
#
_cell.length_a   1.000
_cell.length_b   1.000
_cell.length_c   1.000
_cell.angle_alpha   90.00
_cell.angle_beta   90.00
_cell.angle_gamma   90.00
#
_symmetry.space_group_name_H-M   'P 1'
#
loop_
_entity.id
_entity.type
_entity.pdbx_description
1 polymer ?
#
loop_
_entity_poly.entity_id
_entity_poly.type
_entity_poly.pdbx_seq_one_letter_code
_entity_poly.pdbx_strand_id
1 'polypeptide(L)'
;MILSRDLTEKDILQDLILSEKQLSHSYNNSIMDINCPVLRDTFINCQINIQWSQYLLKDAIDRRNWEKVNLVSQIEKEILVNKYLSPNTMDVY
;
A
#
# COMPACT_ATOMS: atom_id res chain seq x y z
N MET A 1 18.86 5.39 -10.25
CA MET A 1 17.42 5.72 -10.20
C MET A 1 17.02 6.13 -11.60
N ILE A 2 16.33 5.24 -12.34
CA ILE A 2 15.88 5.54 -13.71
C ILE A 2 14.51 6.20 -13.55
N LEU A 3 14.45 7.52 -13.75
CA LEU A 3 13.19 8.25 -13.82
C LEU A 3 12.55 7.93 -15.18
N SER A 4 11.66 6.93 -15.21
CA SER A 4 10.74 6.69 -16.30
C SER A 4 9.88 7.95 -16.50
N ARG A 5 9.78 8.43 -17.76
CA ARG A 5 9.12 9.70 -18.11
C ARG A 5 7.60 9.75 -17.82
N ASP A 6 7.02 8.65 -17.36
CA ASP A 6 5.60 8.51 -17.03
C ASP A 6 5.42 8.17 -15.53
N LEU A 7 6.09 8.90 -14.64
CA LEU A 7 5.87 8.76 -13.21
C LEU A 7 4.46 9.28 -12.88
N THR A 8 3.53 8.38 -12.58
CA THR A 8 2.19 8.82 -12.20
C THR A 8 2.20 9.32 -10.75
N GLU A 9 1.27 10.20 -10.42
CA GLU A 9 1.11 10.66 -9.03
C GLU A 9 0.81 9.49 -8.07
N LYS A 10 0.22 8.40 -8.57
CA LYS A 10 0.02 7.14 -7.85
C LYS A 10 1.35 6.45 -7.55
N ASP A 11 2.24 6.34 -8.52
CA ASP A 11 3.55 5.71 -8.32
C ASP A 11 4.40 6.51 -7.31
N ILE A 12 4.35 7.84 -7.41
CA ILE A 12 5.01 8.74 -6.44
C ILE A 12 4.47 8.53 -5.02
N LEU A 13 3.15 8.47 -4.88
CA LEU A 13 2.50 8.27 -3.57
C LEU A 13 2.75 6.87 -3.01
N GLN A 14 2.85 5.86 -3.88
CA GLN A 14 3.16 4.50 -3.48
C GLN A 14 4.61 4.35 -3.03
N ASP A 15 5.56 4.95 -3.75
CA ASP A 15 6.98 5.03 -3.36
C ASP A 15 7.16 5.82 -2.06
N LEU A 16 6.41 6.90 -1.88
CA LEU A 16 6.43 7.68 -0.65
C LEU A 16 5.93 6.84 0.54
N ILE A 17 4.84 6.09 0.41
CA ILE A 17 4.36 5.18 1.46
C ILE A 17 5.38 4.09 1.79
N LEU A 18 6.04 3.53 0.78
CA LEU A 18 7.09 2.53 0.98
C LEU A 18 8.28 3.12 1.73
N SER A 19 8.69 4.33 1.38
CA SER A 19 9.78 5.06 2.05
C SER A 19 9.43 5.37 3.51
N GLU A 20 8.21 5.85 3.77
CA GLU A 20 7.73 6.13 5.12
C GLU A 20 7.65 4.86 5.99
N LYS A 21 7.28 3.71 5.41
CA LYS A 21 7.31 2.42 6.12
C LYS A 21 8.73 1.99 6.47
N GLN A 22 9.69 2.17 5.56
CA GLN A 22 11.09 1.87 5.81
C GLN A 22 11.67 2.76 6.91
N LEU A 23 11.37 4.07 6.87
CA LEU A 23 11.75 5.00 7.93
C LEU A 23 11.14 4.59 9.27
N SER A 24 9.84 4.31 9.31
CA SER A 24 9.15 3.87 10.52
C SER A 24 9.77 2.61 11.15
N HIS A 25 10.17 1.64 10.31
CA HIS A 25 10.86 0.44 10.76
C HIS A 25 12.25 0.76 11.34
N SER A 26 13.02 1.61 10.65
CA SER A 26 14.35 2.05 11.12
C SER A 26 14.27 2.79 12.45
N TYR A 27 13.30 3.69 12.62
CA TYR A 27 13.08 4.41 13.89
C TYR A 27 12.66 3.46 15.02
N ASN A 28 11.77 2.50 14.77
CA ASN A 28 11.39 1.51 15.78
C ASN A 28 12.58 0.67 16.27
N ASN A 29 13.43 0.20 15.34
CA ASN A 29 14.64 -0.54 15.72
C ASN A 29 15.60 0.35 16.50
N SER A 30 15.81 1.59 16.05
CA SER A 30 16.71 2.54 16.71
C SER A 30 16.23 2.92 18.11
N ILE A 31 14.92 3.08 18.33
CA ILE A 31 14.34 3.38 19.65
C ILE A 31 14.69 2.28 20.67
N MET A 32 14.74 1.02 20.24
CA MET A 32 15.10 -0.11 21.12
C MET A 32 16.57 -0.06 21.52
N ASP A 33 17.45 0.36 20.61
CA ASP A 33 18.91 0.38 20.81
C ASP A 33 19.42 1.66 21.51
N ILE A 34 18.61 2.73 21.58
CA ILE A 34 19.01 4.00 22.19
C ILE A 34 18.91 3.94 23.72
N ASN A 35 20.06 4.10 24.37
CA ASN A 35 20.16 4.19 25.84
C ASN A 35 19.99 5.63 26.38
N CYS A 36 20.00 6.65 25.52
CA CYS A 36 19.84 8.05 25.92
C CYS A 36 18.35 8.45 25.93
N PRO A 37 17.78 8.85 27.07
CA PRO A 37 16.34 9.15 27.17
C PRO A 37 15.91 10.34 26.32
N VAL A 38 16.70 11.42 26.28
CA VAL A 38 16.40 12.61 25.46
C VAL A 38 16.40 12.28 23.96
N LEU A 39 17.34 11.43 23.53
CA LEU A 39 17.40 10.99 22.15
C LEU A 39 16.23 10.05 21.83
N ARG A 40 15.87 9.15 22.76
CA ARG A 40 14.71 8.27 22.65
C ARG A 40 13.42 9.07 22.50
N ASP A 41 13.20 10.11 23.30
CA ASP A 41 12.03 10.98 23.22
C ASP A 41 11.95 11.70 21.87
N THR A 42 13.10 12.16 21.35
CA THR A 42 13.19 12.77 20.03
C THR A 42 12.80 11.77 18.93
N PHE A 43 13.32 10.54 19.00
CA PHE A 43 12.98 9.48 18.06
C PHE A 43 11.50 9.07 18.12
N ILE A 44 10.90 9.04 19.32
CA ILE A 44 9.47 8.79 19.51
C ILE A 44 8.65 9.90 18.84
N ASN A 45 9.03 11.17 19.02
CA ASN A 45 8.36 12.29 18.35
C ASN A 45 8.46 12.20 16.81
N CYS A 46 9.64 11.85 16.29
CA CYS A 46 9.82 11.59 14.86
C CYS A 46 8.90 10.44 14.37
N GLN A 47 8.78 9.38 15.16
CA GLN A 47 7.92 8.24 14.85
C GLN A 47 6.44 8.63 14.82
N ILE A 48 5.98 9.46 15.75
CA ILE A 48 4.61 9.99 15.76
C ILE A 48 4.36 10.83 14.49
N ASN A 49 5.31 11.69 14.10
CA ASN A 49 5.19 12.50 12.89
C ASN A 49 5.12 11.65 11.61
N ILE A 50 5.89 10.55 11.56
CA ILE A 50 5.84 9.59 10.44
C ILE A 50 4.47 8.91 10.39
N GLN A 51 3.93 8.47 11.54
CA GLN A 51 2.59 7.87 11.60
C GLN A 51 1.50 8.85 11.14
N TRP A 52 1.62 10.13 11.52
CA TRP A 52 0.72 11.18 11.04
C TRP A 52 0.82 11.40 9.53
N SER A 53 2.04 11.39 9.00
CA SER A 53 2.27 11.50 7.56
C SER A 53 1.69 10.29 6.81
N GLN A 54 1.88 9.08 7.31
CA GLN A 54 1.27 7.86 6.76
C GLN A 54 -0.26 7.92 6.77
N TYR A 55 -0.87 8.45 7.83
CA TYR A 55 -2.32 8.66 7.89
C TYR A 55 -2.80 9.63 6.81
N LEU A 56 -2.14 10.78 6.65
CA LEU A 56 -2.49 11.76 5.63
C LEU A 56 -2.31 11.22 4.20
N LEU A 57 -1.25 10.44 3.96
CA LEU A 57 -1.02 9.79 2.67
C LEU A 57 -2.10 8.76 2.36
N LYS A 58 -2.51 7.98 3.35
CA LYS A 58 -3.62 7.02 3.20
C LYS A 58 -4.93 7.74 2.89
N ASP A 59 -5.28 8.77 3.65
CA ASP A 59 -6.47 9.58 3.40
C ASP A 59 -6.45 10.22 2.00
N ALA A 60 -5.28 10.69 1.54
CA ALA A 60 -5.12 11.21 0.18
C ALA A 60 -5.35 10.15 -0.90
N ILE A 61 -4.88 8.91 -0.70
CA ILE A 61 -5.11 7.78 -1.62
C ILE A 61 -6.58 7.36 -1.62
N ASP A 62 -7.19 7.28 -0.43
CA ASP A 62 -8.59 6.88 -0.24
C ASP A 62 -9.53 7.89 -0.95
N ARG A 63 -9.31 9.20 -0.74
CA ARG A 63 -10.07 10.28 -1.41
C ARG A 63 -9.94 10.25 -2.92
N ARG A 64 -8.79 9.84 -3.44
CA ARG A 64 -8.52 9.74 -4.88
C ARG A 64 -8.97 8.41 -5.49
N ASN A 65 -9.51 7.50 -4.67
CA ASN A 65 -10.04 6.20 -5.08
C ASN A 65 -9.01 5.35 -5.84
N TRP A 66 -7.71 5.56 -5.58
CA TRP A 66 -6.63 4.86 -6.30
C TRP A 66 -6.47 3.39 -5.88
N GLU A 67 -7.18 2.96 -4.83
CA GLU A 67 -7.39 1.56 -4.45
C GLU A 67 -8.34 0.80 -5.40
N LYS A 68 -8.97 1.45 -6.40
CA LYS A 68 -9.93 0.77 -7.30
C LYS A 68 -9.36 -0.08 -8.44
N VAL A 69 -8.05 -0.20 -8.61
CA VAL A 69 -7.51 -1.00 -9.73
C VAL A 69 -6.46 -1.99 -9.27
N ASN A 70 -6.94 -3.11 -8.72
CA ASN A 70 -6.63 -4.47 -9.20
C ASN A 70 -7.36 -5.52 -8.34
N LEU A 71 -8.68 -5.46 -8.29
CA LEU A 71 -9.48 -6.63 -7.97
C LEU A 71 -10.14 -7.11 -9.25
N VAL A 72 -9.32 -7.79 -10.06
CA VAL A 72 -9.73 -8.61 -11.21
C VAL A 72 -10.28 -7.73 -12.34
N SER A 73 -9.57 -7.71 -13.48
CA SER A 73 -10.11 -7.08 -14.69
C SER A 73 -11.53 -7.63 -14.92
N GLN A 74 -12.51 -6.82 -15.34
CA GLN A 74 -13.86 -7.33 -15.66
C GLN A 74 -13.81 -8.58 -16.56
N ILE A 75 -12.76 -8.66 -17.39
CA ILE A 75 -12.37 -9.79 -18.23
C ILE A 75 -12.12 -11.07 -17.41
N GLU A 76 -11.33 -11.03 -16.35
CA GLU A 76 -11.06 -12.21 -15.51
C GLU A 76 -12.31 -12.65 -14.73
N LYS A 77 -13.22 -11.74 -14.34
CA LYS A 77 -14.52 -12.13 -13.77
C LYS A 77 -15.38 -12.85 -14.80
N GLU A 78 -15.44 -12.38 -16.05
CA GLU A 78 -16.18 -13.05 -17.12
C GLU A 78 -15.58 -14.41 -17.50
N ILE A 79 -14.24 -14.53 -17.51
CA ILE A 79 -13.54 -15.81 -17.75
C ILE A 79 -13.86 -16.81 -16.64
N LEU A 80 -13.85 -16.38 -15.38
CA LEU A 80 -14.18 -17.26 -14.24
C LEU A 80 -15.67 -17.61 -14.23
N VAL A 81 -16.56 -16.67 -14.53
CA VAL A 81 -18.00 -16.95 -14.64
C VAL A 81 -18.29 -17.94 -15.77
N ASN A 82 -17.73 -17.77 -16.98
CA ASN A 82 -17.92 -18.75 -18.05
C ASN A 82 -17.30 -20.12 -17.75
N LYS A 83 -16.22 -20.18 -16.96
CA LYS A 83 -15.58 -21.44 -16.57
C LYS A 83 -16.36 -22.21 -15.49
N TYR A 84 -17.12 -21.52 -14.64
CA TYR A 84 -17.76 -22.11 -13.46
C TYR A 84 -19.30 -22.03 -13.43
N LEU A 85 -19.94 -21.29 -14.35
CA LEU A 85 -21.39 -21.05 -14.38
C LEU A 85 -22.09 -21.41 -15.69
N SER A 86 -21.53 -22.27 -16.56
CA SER A 86 -22.39 -22.96 -17.55
C SER A 86 -23.37 -23.88 -16.81
N PRO A 87 -24.68 -23.64 -16.85
CA PRO A 87 -25.66 -24.62 -16.42
C PRO A 87 -25.91 -25.58 -17.58
N ASN A 88 -25.78 -26.86 -17.28
CA ASN A 88 -26.39 -28.01 -17.96
C ASN A 88 -25.94 -28.38 -19.37
N THR A 89 -25.33 -29.56 -19.45
CA THR A 89 -25.95 -30.68 -20.16
C THR A 89 -25.70 -31.95 -19.36
N MET A 90 -26.64 -32.24 -18.45
CA MET A 90 -26.92 -33.62 -18.06
C MET A 90 -27.79 -34.18 -19.18
N ASP A 91 -27.27 -35.13 -19.95
CA ASP A 91 -28.04 -36.13 -20.73
C ASP A 91 -27.06 -37.27 -21.06
N VAL A 92 -27.12 -38.38 -20.34
CA VAL A 92 -27.78 -39.64 -20.77
C VAL A 92 -27.18 -40.17 -22.08
N TYR A 93 -26.22 -41.09 -21.98
CA TYR A 93 -26.28 -42.50 -22.41
C TYR A 93 -24.99 -43.22 -22.03
#